data_AF-A0A9D9GJW3-F1
#
_entry.id   AF-A0A9D9GJW3-F1
#
_cell.length_a   1.000
_cell.length_b   1.000
_cell.length_c   1.000
_cell.angle_alpha   90.00
_cell.angle_beta   90.00
_cell.angle_gamma   90.00
#
_symmetry.space_group_name_H-M   'P 1'
#
loop_
_entity.id
_entity.type
_entity.pdbx_description
1 polymer ?
#
loop_
_entity_poly.entity_id
_entity_poly.type
_entity_poly.pdbx_seq_one_letter_code
_entity_poly.pdbx_strand_id
1 'polypeptide(L)'
;KGEQKSRGLAKRGYCAIIDDKISIGVAENTPLFEESTAKGGYFFRQYPLVDNGLLVDNEPKGKSIRRAICDRKGEILIVESLSQESFHDFAQVLVDLRVDNAIYLVGSNAFGWAVSEDGAHHKFGDENILKGRRGLPKNTSYVVWRKKDTI
;
A
#
# COMPACT_ATOMS: atom_id res chain seq x y z
N LYS A 1 -2.12 22.57 -3.56
CA LYS A 1 -0.73 22.35 -3.08
C LYS A 1 -0.77 21.34 -1.94
N GLY A 2 0.13 20.36 -1.96
CA GLY A 2 0.23 19.34 -0.92
C GLY A 2 0.94 19.90 0.31
N GLU A 3 0.76 19.24 1.44
CA GLU A 3 1.39 19.63 2.71
C GLU A 3 2.25 18.46 3.21
N GLN A 4 3.52 18.72 3.47
CA GLN A 4 4.41 17.70 4.02
C GLN A 4 4.04 17.42 5.48
N LYS A 5 3.58 16.19 5.76
CA LYS A 5 3.18 15.77 7.11
C LYS A 5 4.31 15.13 7.93
N SER A 6 5.32 14.57 7.29
CA SER A 6 6.47 13.93 7.97
C SER A 6 7.70 13.82 7.07
N ARG A 7 8.86 13.51 7.67
CA ARG A 7 10.10 13.18 6.96
C ARG A 7 10.71 11.93 7.61
N GLY A 8 10.91 10.87 6.82
CA GLY A 8 11.50 9.63 7.30
C GLY A 8 12.33 8.99 6.20
N LEU A 9 13.62 8.75 6.47
CA LEU A 9 14.58 8.21 5.50
C LEU A 9 14.68 6.68 5.51
N ALA A 10 14.20 6.02 6.58
CA ALA A 10 14.38 4.58 6.76
C ALA A 10 13.60 3.71 5.74
N LYS A 11 12.57 4.25 5.09
CA LYS A 11 11.66 3.51 4.21
C LYS A 11 11.79 4.00 2.78
N ARG A 12 12.57 3.27 1.98
CA ARG A 12 12.90 3.65 0.60
C ARG A 12 11.79 3.31 -0.41
N GLY A 13 10.86 2.42 -0.07
CA GLY A 13 9.67 2.20 -0.89
C GLY A 13 8.75 3.41 -0.84
N TYR A 14 8.17 3.81 -1.97
CA TYR A 14 7.22 4.91 -2.06
C TYR A 14 6.00 4.57 -2.91
N CYS A 15 4.91 5.29 -2.64
CA CYS A 15 3.77 5.41 -3.52
C CYS A 15 3.43 6.89 -3.69
N ALA A 16 3.36 7.34 -4.94
CA ALA A 16 2.95 8.68 -5.33
C ALA A 16 1.63 8.60 -6.09
N ILE A 17 0.70 9.52 -5.79
CA ILE A 17 -0.59 9.64 -6.47
C ILE A 17 -0.71 11.08 -6.95
N ILE A 18 -0.58 11.29 -8.26
CA ILE A 18 -0.51 12.61 -8.89
C ILE A 18 -1.41 12.56 -10.12
N ASP A 19 -2.37 13.47 -10.23
CA ASP A 19 -3.29 13.57 -11.39
C ASP A 19 -3.92 12.21 -11.77
N ASP A 20 -4.45 11.49 -10.77
CA ASP A 20 -5.00 10.12 -10.85
C ASP A 20 -4.01 9.01 -11.24
N LYS A 21 -2.74 9.33 -11.49
CA LYS A 21 -1.69 8.35 -11.76
C LYS A 21 -1.04 7.89 -10.45
N ILE A 22 -1.05 6.58 -10.24
CA ILE A 22 -0.34 5.94 -9.14
C ILE A 22 1.02 5.48 -9.66
N SER A 23 2.07 5.73 -8.89
CA SER A 23 3.44 5.28 -9.18
C SER A 23 4.04 4.68 -7.93
N ILE A 24 4.53 3.44 -8.04
CA ILE A 24 5.12 2.67 -6.95
C ILE A 24 6.57 2.38 -7.31
N GLY A 25 7.48 2.53 -6.35
CA GLY A 25 8.88 2.24 -6.60
C GLY A 25 9.73 2.29 -5.34
N VAL A 26 11.04 2.14 -5.53
CA VAL A 26 12.03 2.17 -4.45
C VAL A 26 13.08 3.23 -4.77
N ALA A 27 13.18 4.25 -3.92
CA ALA A 27 14.16 5.30 -4.06
C ALA A 27 14.41 6.04 -2.74
N GLU A 28 15.66 6.42 -2.49
CA GLU A 28 15.98 7.34 -1.40
C GLU A 28 15.36 8.71 -1.67
N ASN A 29 15.54 9.23 -2.88
CA ASN A 29 14.98 10.50 -3.35
C ASN A 29 14.31 10.28 -4.71
N THR A 30 13.19 10.96 -4.94
CA THR A 30 12.45 10.90 -6.19
C THR A 30 11.79 12.26 -6.45
N PRO A 31 11.82 12.78 -7.70
CA PRO A 31 11.16 14.04 -8.05
C PRO A 31 9.64 13.97 -7.81
N LEU A 32 9.06 12.77 -7.75
CA LEU A 32 7.64 12.57 -7.47
C LEU A 32 7.21 13.12 -6.11
N PHE A 33 8.12 13.22 -5.14
CA PHE A 33 7.80 13.84 -3.85
C PHE A 33 7.53 15.35 -3.99
N GLU A 34 8.41 16.04 -4.71
CA GLU A 34 8.31 17.47 -4.97
C GLU A 34 7.11 17.76 -5.89
N GLU A 35 6.92 16.94 -6.91
CA GLU A 35 5.78 17.02 -7.81
C GLU A 35 4.45 16.82 -7.08
N SER A 36 4.31 15.80 -6.23
CA SER A 36 3.13 15.61 -5.37
C SER A 36 2.86 16.85 -4.53
N THR A 37 3.90 17.46 -3.95
CA THR A 37 3.75 18.68 -3.16
C THR A 37 3.28 19.87 -4.01
N ALA A 38 3.87 20.07 -5.19
CA ALA A 38 3.52 21.16 -6.09
C ALA A 38 2.07 21.05 -6.59
N LYS A 39 1.67 19.84 -7.02
CA LYS A 39 0.35 19.57 -7.61
C LYS A 39 -0.75 19.26 -6.61
N GLY A 40 -0.42 19.04 -5.33
CA GLY A 40 -1.41 18.62 -4.34
C GLY A 40 -1.76 17.13 -4.42
N GLY A 41 -0.85 16.32 -4.97
CA GLY A 41 -0.94 14.87 -4.92
C GLY A 41 -0.61 14.31 -3.53
N TYR A 42 -0.65 12.98 -3.45
CA TYR A 42 -0.30 12.22 -2.26
C TYR A 42 1.07 11.55 -2.45
N PHE A 43 1.81 11.42 -1.35
CA PHE A 43 3.09 10.72 -1.33
C PHE A 43 3.28 10.08 0.04
N PHE A 44 3.59 8.78 0.08
CA PHE A 44 3.93 8.11 1.33
C PHE A 44 5.03 7.07 1.13
N ARG A 45 5.72 6.75 2.22
CA ARG A 45 6.84 5.81 2.24
C ARG A 45 6.52 4.56 3.05
N GLN A 46 6.97 3.40 2.58
CA GLN A 46 6.84 2.14 3.29
C GLN A 46 7.98 1.18 2.99
N TYR A 47 8.02 0.04 3.69
CA TYR A 47 8.98 -1.03 3.40
C TYR A 47 8.80 -1.51 1.95
N PRO A 48 9.83 -1.43 1.11
CA PRO A 48 9.79 -2.04 -0.22
C PRO A 48 9.78 -3.56 -0.09
N LEU A 49 9.03 -4.26 -0.94
CA LEU A 49 8.96 -5.72 -0.97
C LEU A 49 9.56 -6.29 -2.25
N VAL A 50 9.28 -5.61 -3.37
CA VAL A 50 9.78 -5.96 -4.71
C VAL A 50 10.24 -4.68 -5.39
N ASP A 51 11.39 -4.74 -6.04
CA ASP A 51 12.01 -3.66 -6.80
C ASP A 51 12.45 -4.21 -8.17
N ASN A 52 11.84 -3.71 -9.25
CA ASN A 52 12.07 -4.18 -10.61
C ASN A 52 12.01 -5.72 -10.77
N GLY A 53 11.01 -6.34 -10.14
CA GLY A 53 10.79 -7.79 -10.19
C GLY A 53 11.72 -8.60 -9.28
N LEU A 54 12.57 -7.94 -8.49
CA LEU A 54 13.49 -8.58 -7.54
C LEU A 54 13.01 -8.40 -6.12
N LEU A 55 13.09 -9.46 -5.33
CA LEU A 55 12.79 -9.42 -3.90
C LEU A 55 13.71 -8.43 -3.19
N VAL A 56 13.13 -7.64 -2.28
CA VAL A 56 13.89 -6.75 -1.39
C VAL A 56 13.92 -7.35 0.01
N ASP A 57 15.13 -7.56 0.53
CA ASP A 57 15.30 -8.02 1.90
C ASP A 57 14.88 -6.95 2.90
N ASN A 58 14.15 -7.38 3.93
CA ASN A 58 13.65 -6.52 4.99
C ASN A 58 13.89 -7.14 6.36
N GLU A 59 14.09 -6.27 7.36
CA GLU A 59 14.37 -6.64 8.74
C GLU A 59 13.17 -7.12 9.60
N PRO A 60 11.90 -6.73 9.37
CA PRO A 60 10.79 -7.11 10.25
C PRO A 60 10.63 -8.62 10.39
N LYS A 61 10.74 -9.11 11.63
CA LYS A 61 10.60 -10.53 11.97
C LYS A 61 9.16 -10.90 12.30
N GLY A 62 8.87 -12.20 12.27
CA GLY A 62 7.57 -12.78 12.62
C GLY A 62 6.65 -13.03 11.42
N LYS A 63 5.55 -13.74 11.66
CA LYS A 63 4.52 -14.04 10.66
C LYS A 63 3.25 -13.24 10.97
N SER A 64 2.59 -12.74 9.93
CA SER A 64 1.28 -12.11 10.05
C SER A 64 0.54 -12.19 8.73
N ILE A 65 -0.76 -11.90 8.71
CA ILE A 65 -1.41 -11.52 7.45
C ILE A 65 -0.64 -10.32 6.89
N ARG A 66 -0.23 -10.39 5.62
CA ARG A 66 0.57 -9.36 4.96
C ARG A 66 -0.26 -8.72 3.86
N ARG A 67 -0.06 -7.42 3.66
CA ARG A 67 -0.71 -6.67 2.58
C ARG A 67 0.31 -5.82 1.85
N ALA A 68 0.16 -5.69 0.54
CA ALA A 68 0.99 -4.84 -0.30
C ALA A 68 0.14 -4.09 -1.32
N ILE A 69 0.61 -2.91 -1.72
CA ILE A 69 0.20 -2.30 -2.98
C ILE A 69 1.32 -2.54 -3.99
N CYS A 70 0.93 -2.97 -5.18
CA CYS A 70 1.83 -3.46 -6.21
C CYS A 70 1.55 -2.77 -7.54
N ASP A 71 2.60 -2.62 -8.32
CA ASP A 71 2.57 -2.31 -9.74
C ASP A 71 3.01 -3.56 -10.52
N ARG A 72 2.14 -4.04 -11.40
CA ARG A 72 2.40 -5.14 -12.32
C ARG A 72 2.15 -4.65 -13.73
N LYS A 73 3.20 -4.26 -14.44
CA LYS A 73 3.16 -3.75 -15.82
C LYS A 73 2.22 -2.56 -15.99
N GLY A 74 2.17 -1.68 -15.00
CA GLY A 74 1.25 -0.53 -14.95
C GLY A 74 -0.12 -0.84 -14.36
N GLU A 75 -0.44 -2.11 -14.10
CA GLU A 75 -1.65 -2.50 -13.36
C GLU A 75 -1.40 -2.37 -11.85
N ILE A 76 -2.19 -1.51 -11.20
CA ILE A 76 -2.11 -1.33 -9.75
C ILE A 76 -3.03 -2.31 -9.05
N LEU A 77 -2.48 -3.08 -8.11
CA LEU A 77 -3.20 -4.12 -7.39
C LEU A 77 -2.84 -4.16 -5.91
N ILE A 78 -3.79 -4.58 -5.08
CA ILE A 78 -3.58 -4.85 -3.66
C ILE A 78 -3.57 -6.36 -3.47
N VAL A 79 -2.51 -6.88 -2.86
CA VAL A 79 -2.39 -8.31 -2.51
C VAL A 79 -2.44 -8.45 -1.00
N GLU A 80 -3.22 -9.41 -0.53
CA GLU A 80 -3.26 -9.83 0.87
C GLU A 80 -3.02 -11.34 0.97
N SER A 81 -2.20 -11.76 1.93
CA SER A 81 -2.03 -13.18 2.23
C SER A 81 -3.22 -13.72 3.02
N LEU A 82 -3.70 -14.92 2.68
CA LEU A 82 -4.77 -15.58 3.44
C LEU A 82 -4.27 -16.26 4.72
N SER A 83 -2.97 -16.57 4.75
CA SER A 83 -2.24 -17.17 5.88
C SER A 83 -1.22 -16.19 6.45
N GLN A 84 -0.75 -16.49 7.66
CA GLN A 84 0.31 -15.70 8.28
C GLN A 84 1.65 -16.00 7.61
N GLU A 85 2.22 -15.00 6.96
CA GLU A 85 3.47 -15.13 6.21
C GLU A 85 4.59 -14.29 6.81
N SER A 86 5.81 -14.78 6.64
CA SER A 86 7.00 -13.96 6.85
C SER A 86 7.06 -12.86 5.79
N PHE A 87 7.85 -11.80 6.03
CA PHE A 87 8.06 -10.76 5.03
C PHE A 87 8.69 -11.33 3.75
N HIS A 88 9.65 -12.24 3.92
CA HIS A 88 10.38 -12.88 2.83
C HIS A 88 9.47 -13.76 1.98
N ASP A 89 8.73 -14.69 2.60
CA ASP A 89 7.85 -15.61 1.86
C ASP A 89 6.76 -14.83 1.12
N PHE A 90 6.20 -13.80 1.76
CA PHE A 90 5.21 -12.94 1.11
C PHE A 90 5.79 -12.17 -0.07
N ALA A 91 6.98 -11.58 0.07
CA ALA A 91 7.65 -10.88 -1.03
C ALA A 91 8.00 -11.83 -2.19
N GLN A 92 8.40 -13.07 -1.89
CA GLN A 92 8.70 -14.07 -2.91
C GLN A 92 7.46 -14.42 -3.73
N VAL A 93 6.30 -14.58 -3.09
CA VAL A 93 5.03 -14.77 -3.80
C VAL A 93 4.71 -13.60 -4.73
N LEU A 94 5.00 -12.35 -4.35
CA LEU A 94 4.79 -11.19 -5.23
C LEU A 94 5.69 -11.26 -6.47
N VAL A 95 6.95 -11.68 -6.32
CA VAL A 95 7.86 -11.94 -7.45
C VAL A 95 7.29 -13.03 -8.35
N ASP A 96 6.80 -14.13 -7.78
CA ASP A 96 6.21 -15.24 -8.54
C ASP A 96 4.94 -14.81 -9.31
N LEU A 97 4.18 -13.86 -8.75
CA LEU A 97 3.04 -13.19 -9.41
C LEU A 97 3.45 -12.17 -10.48
N ARG A 98 4.75 -12.03 -10.74
CA ARG A 98 5.38 -11.11 -11.70
C ARG A 98 5.09 -9.64 -11.40
N VAL A 99 5.00 -9.30 -10.13
CA VAL A 99 4.95 -7.89 -9.69
C VAL A 99 6.29 -7.22 -10.01
N ASP A 100 6.25 -6.01 -10.59
CA ASP A 100 7.46 -5.24 -10.89
C ASP A 100 7.90 -4.46 -9.65
N ASN A 101 6.98 -3.76 -8.99
CA ASN A 101 7.28 -3.00 -7.78
C ASN A 101 6.20 -3.23 -6.72
N ALA A 102 6.62 -3.40 -5.46
CA ALA A 102 5.69 -3.51 -4.34
C ALA A 102 6.21 -2.81 -3.11
N ILE A 103 5.28 -2.17 -2.39
CA ILE A 103 5.53 -1.68 -1.04
C ILE A 103 4.51 -2.29 -0.08
N TYR A 104 4.96 -2.56 1.14
CA TYR A 104 4.10 -3.08 2.19
C TYR A 104 2.98 -2.09 2.51
N LEU A 105 1.83 -2.59 2.94
CA LEU A 105 0.78 -1.81 3.60
C LEU A 105 0.64 -2.34 5.04
N VAL A 106 0.06 -1.55 5.94
CA VAL A 106 -0.19 -2.02 7.30
C VAL A 106 -1.07 -3.28 7.22
N GLY A 107 -0.46 -4.44 7.52
CA GLY A 107 -1.09 -5.75 7.49
C GLY A 107 -1.68 -6.15 8.84
N SER A 108 -1.75 -7.46 9.08
CA SER A 108 -2.40 -8.10 10.22
C SER A 108 -3.92 -7.87 10.20
N ASN A 109 -4.53 -7.62 11.36
CA ASN A 109 -5.96 -7.45 11.52
C ASN A 109 -6.47 -6.07 11.05
N ALA A 110 -5.62 -5.25 10.40
CA ALA A 110 -6.02 -3.92 9.94
C ALA A 110 -7.22 -4.03 8.97
N PHE A 111 -8.35 -3.47 9.39
CA PHE A 111 -9.60 -3.51 8.65
C PHE A 111 -9.51 -2.72 7.34
N GLY A 112 -10.16 -3.25 6.31
CA GLY A 112 -10.47 -2.51 5.10
C GLY A 112 -11.55 -3.20 4.29
N TRP A 113 -11.89 -2.59 3.16
CA TRP A 113 -12.86 -3.12 2.23
C TRP A 113 -12.48 -2.81 0.79
N ALA A 114 -12.95 -3.66 -0.12
CA ALA A 114 -12.97 -3.43 -1.56
C ALA A 114 -14.40 -3.57 -2.06
N VAL A 115 -14.68 -2.91 -3.17
CA VAL A 115 -15.95 -3.06 -3.90
C VAL A 115 -15.60 -3.63 -5.26
N SER A 116 -16.16 -4.78 -5.60
CA SER A 116 -15.99 -5.40 -6.91
C SER A 116 -16.79 -4.67 -7.98
N GLU A 117 -16.56 -5.03 -9.25
CA GLU A 117 -17.22 -4.39 -10.38
C GLU A 117 -18.74 -4.58 -10.39
N ASP A 118 -19.24 -5.69 -9.84
CA ASP A 118 -20.68 -5.97 -9.64
C ASP A 118 -21.27 -5.27 -8.39
N GLY A 119 -20.47 -4.48 -7.68
CA GLY A 119 -20.88 -3.75 -6.48
C GLY A 119 -20.84 -4.58 -5.19
N ALA A 120 -20.35 -5.82 -5.21
CA ALA A 120 -20.21 -6.61 -4.00
C ALA A 120 -19.12 -6.06 -3.07
N HIS A 121 -19.42 -6.01 -1.78
CA HIS A 121 -18.48 -5.55 -0.76
C HIS A 121 -17.66 -6.71 -0.22
N HIS A 122 -16.34 -6.63 -0.37
CA HIS A 122 -15.38 -7.56 0.21
C HIS A 122 -14.70 -6.89 1.40
N LYS A 123 -14.99 -7.37 2.61
CA LYS A 123 -14.33 -6.90 3.84
C LYS A 123 -13.16 -7.81 4.19
N PHE A 124 -12.12 -7.24 4.78
CA PHE A 124 -10.96 -7.96 5.30
C PHE A 124 -10.44 -7.32 6.58
N GLY A 125 -9.65 -8.07 7.35
CA GLY A 125 -9.20 -7.68 8.68
C GLY A 125 -10.30 -7.76 9.75
N ASP A 126 -10.01 -7.29 10.96
CA ASP A 126 -10.91 -7.39 12.10
C ASP A 126 -11.75 -6.11 12.26
N GLU A 127 -13.03 -6.21 11.94
CA GLU A 127 -14.00 -5.12 12.16
C GLU A 127 -14.12 -4.75 13.66
N ASN A 128 -13.75 -5.64 14.59
CA ASN A 128 -13.74 -5.35 16.01
C ASN A 128 -12.64 -4.39 16.45
N ILE A 129 -11.56 -4.23 15.66
CA ILE A 129 -10.61 -3.13 15.86
C ILE A 129 -11.31 -1.79 15.67
N LEU A 130 -12.34 -1.73 14.82
CA LEU A 130 -13.18 -0.56 14.61
C LEU A 130 -14.36 -0.48 15.60
N LYS A 131 -14.81 -1.63 16.14
CA LYS A 131 -15.98 -1.74 17.03
C LYS A 131 -15.66 -1.91 18.52
N GLY A 132 -14.39 -1.90 18.94
CA GLY A 132 -14.01 -1.92 20.36
C GLY A 132 -14.71 -0.80 21.16
N ARG A 133 -14.69 -0.87 22.51
CA ARG A 133 -15.46 -0.03 23.47
C ARG A 133 -15.46 1.52 23.27
N ARG A 134 -14.76 2.06 22.28
CA ARG A 134 -14.69 3.49 21.91
C ARG A 134 -15.09 3.81 20.46
N GLY A 135 -15.58 2.85 19.69
CA GLY A 135 -15.88 3.04 18.26
C GLY A 135 -14.63 3.26 17.42
N LEU A 136 -14.82 3.55 16.12
CA LEU A 136 -13.75 3.96 15.21
C LEU A 136 -12.98 5.12 15.87
N PRO A 137 -11.65 5.03 16.02
CA PRO A 137 -10.88 6.18 16.46
C PRO A 137 -11.26 7.38 15.59
N LYS A 138 -11.56 8.52 16.23
CA LYS A 138 -12.00 9.76 15.55
C LYS A 138 -11.10 10.16 14.37
N ASN A 139 -9.84 9.74 14.42
CA ASN A 139 -8.80 10.07 13.45
C ASN A 139 -8.37 8.86 12.57
N THR A 140 -9.28 7.91 12.32
CA THR A 140 -8.98 6.79 11.40
C THR A 140 -8.86 7.33 9.98
N SER A 141 -7.73 7.08 9.33
CA SER A 141 -7.47 7.48 7.94
C SER A 141 -7.42 6.24 7.06
N TYR A 142 -8.04 6.34 5.89
CA TYR A 142 -8.00 5.31 4.85
C TYR A 142 -7.30 5.87 3.63
N VAL A 143 -6.47 5.06 2.99
CA VAL A 143 -6.12 5.31 1.60
C VAL A 143 -7.27 4.74 0.78
N VAL A 144 -7.92 5.59 -0.01
CA VAL A 144 -9.11 5.24 -0.78
C VAL A 144 -8.74 5.30 -2.25
N TRP A 145 -8.96 4.20 -2.96
CA TRP A 145 -8.83 4.10 -4.40
C TRP A 145 -10.23 4.00 -5.01
N ARG A 146 -10.49 4.77 -6.06
CA ARG A 146 -11.78 4.77 -6.77
C ARG A 146 -11.51 4.65 -8.26
N LYS A 147 -12.39 3.91 -8.95
CA LYS A 147 -12.47 3.98 -10.41
C LYS A 147 -12.86 5.41 -10.77
N LYS A 148 -12.25 5.96 -11.82
CA LYS A 148 -12.65 7.26 -12.34
C LYS A 148 -14.07 7.13 -12.90
N ASP A 149 -14.99 7.97 -12.43
CA ASP A 149 -16.33 8.04 -13.01
C ASP A 149 -16.15 8.38 -14.49
N THR A 150 -16.58 7.47 -15.36
CA THR A 150 -16.60 7.74 -16.80
C THR A 150 -17.84 8.60 -17.03
N ILE A 151 -17.63 9.89 -17.27
CA ILE A 151 -18.69 10.83 -17.68
C ILE A 151 -19.06 10.54 -19.13
#